data_AF-A0A662BXG7-F1
#
_entry.id   AF-A0A662BXG7-F1
#
_cell.length_a   1.000
_cell.length_b   1.000
_cell.length_c   1.000
_cell.angle_alpha   90.00
_cell.angle_beta   90.00
_cell.angle_gamma   90.00
#
_symmetry.space_group_name_H-M   'P 1'
#
loop_
_entity.id
_entity.type
_entity.pdbx_description
1 polymer ?
#
loop_
_entity_poly.entity_id
_entity_poly.type
_entity_poly.pdbx_seq_one_letter_code
_entity_poly.pdbx_strand_id
1 'polypeptide(L)'
;MAKLIHYSSLTKKFIMAFAGLFLAVFLIVHLGINLFILPITANHVEIFEAAVHFMSLTIIKVLEVVLLGGFIIHIIYGLIVQVQNWMARPVRYKKEGYSHTSFFSKYMIHTGIIIFIFLVMHFIHF
;
A
#
# COMPACT_ATOMS: atom_id res chain seq x y z
N MET A 1 25.16 4.12 16.30
CA MET A 1 23.74 4.04 15.87
C MET A 1 23.31 2.59 15.96
N ALA A 2 22.39 2.26 16.87
CA ALA A 2 22.08 0.89 17.28
C ALA A 2 21.66 0.01 16.09
N LYS A 3 22.46 -1.04 15.83
CA LYS A 3 22.28 -2.06 14.80
C LYS A 3 21.31 -3.12 15.34
N LEU A 4 20.00 -2.85 15.38
CA LEU A 4 19.09 -3.82 16.00
C LEU A 4 18.67 -4.96 15.07
N ILE A 5 18.73 -4.82 13.74
CA ILE A 5 18.35 -5.91 12.83
C ILE A 5 19.19 -5.92 11.54
N HIS A 6 20.07 -6.91 11.41
CA HIS A 6 20.95 -7.13 10.25
C HIS A 6 20.27 -8.00 9.19
N TYR A 7 19.17 -7.51 8.61
CA TYR A 7 18.58 -8.16 7.44
C TYR A 7 19.34 -7.78 6.18
N SER A 8 19.64 -8.78 5.34
CA SER A 8 20.24 -8.58 4.03
C SER A 8 19.41 -7.62 3.17
N SER A 9 20.05 -6.95 2.20
CA SER A 9 19.35 -6.07 1.25
C SER A 9 18.25 -6.81 0.48
N LEU A 10 18.41 -8.12 0.30
CA LEU A 10 17.44 -8.99 -0.36
C LEU A 10 16.18 -9.19 0.49
N THR A 11 16.33 -9.48 1.79
CA THR A 11 15.21 -9.66 2.71
C THR A 11 14.31 -8.42 2.78
N LYS A 12 14.90 -7.21 2.80
CA LYS A 12 14.13 -5.96 2.82
C LYS A 12 13.28 -5.78 1.56
N LYS A 13 13.82 -6.17 0.40
CA LYS A 13 13.09 -6.14 -0.88
C LYS A 13 11.92 -7.12 -0.90
N PHE A 14 12.10 -8.33 -0.35
CA PHE A 14 11.01 -9.29 -0.23
C PHE A 14 9.90 -8.80 0.69
N ILE A 15 10.24 -8.32 1.89
CA ILE A 15 9.26 -7.75 2.84
C ILE A 15 8.47 -6.62 2.16
N MET A 16 9.17 -5.71 1.48
CA MET A 16 8.56 -4.61 0.74
C MET A 16 7.59 -5.10 -0.35
N ALA A 17 8.02 -6.07 -1.16
CA ALA A 17 7.21 -6.62 -2.24
C ALA A 17 5.95 -7.33 -1.72
N PHE A 18 6.08 -8.18 -0.70
CA PHE A 18 4.95 -8.90 -0.11
C PHE A 18 3.96 -7.94 0.56
N ALA A 19 4.44 -6.94 1.31
CA ALA A 19 3.57 -5.93 1.89
C ALA A 19 2.82 -5.13 0.81
N GLY A 20 3.50 -4.76 -0.28
CA GLY A 20 2.87 -4.08 -1.42
C GLY A 20 1.82 -4.94 -2.13
N LEU A 21 2.10 -6.21 -2.38
CA LEU A 21 1.16 -7.14 -2.99
C LEU A 21 -0.08 -7.33 -2.10
N PHE A 22 0.11 -7.47 -0.79
CA PHE A 22 -0.98 -7.58 0.17
C PHE A 22 -1.90 -6.36 0.14
N LEU A 23 -1.34 -5.13 0.13
CA LEU A 23 -2.13 -3.90 0.00
C LEU A 23 -2.86 -3.82 -1.36
N ALA A 24 -2.25 -4.29 -2.44
CA ALA A 24 -2.90 -4.32 -3.75
C ALA A 24 -4.12 -5.25 -3.77
N VAL A 25 -4.02 -6.43 -3.14
CA VAL A 25 -5.16 -7.35 -2.99
C VAL A 25 -6.25 -6.70 -2.15
N PHE A 26 -5.90 -6.03 -1.05
CA PHE A 26 -6.86 -5.26 -0.27
C PHE A 26 -7.60 -4.23 -1.13
N LEU A 27 -6.90 -3.45 -1.97
CA LEU A 27 -7.54 -2.45 -2.83
C LEU A 27 -8.55 -3.06 -3.81
N ILE A 28 -8.28 -4.25 -4.35
CA ILE A 28 -9.22 -4.96 -5.23
C ILE A 28 -10.49 -5.33 -4.46
N VAL A 29 -10.36 -5.90 -3.27
CA VAL A 29 -11.51 -6.28 -2.42
C VAL A 29 -12.26 -5.04 -1.94
N HIS A 30 -11.54 -4.03 -1.47
CA HIS A 30 -12.09 -2.76 -0.98
C HIS A 30 -12.90 -2.06 -2.06
N LEU A 31 -12.33 -1.88 -3.26
CA LEU A 31 -13.06 -1.30 -4.37
C LEU A 31 -14.24 -2.19 -4.80
N GLY A 32 -14.03 -3.50 -4.90
CA GLY A 32 -15.05 -4.45 -5.32
C GLY A 32 -16.31 -4.40 -4.45
N ILE A 33 -16.16 -4.38 -3.13
CA ILE A 33 -17.29 -4.27 -2.19
C ILE A 33 -17.97 -2.91 -2.32
N ASN A 34 -17.19 -1.82 -2.42
CA ASN A 34 -17.74 -0.47 -2.55
C ASN A 34 -18.52 -0.26 -3.86
N LEU A 35 -18.15 -0.96 -4.94
CA LEU A 35 -18.87 -0.90 -6.20
C LEU A 35 -20.30 -1.43 -6.11
N PHE A 36 -20.64 -2.26 -5.11
CA PHE A 36 -22.03 -2.72 -4.91
C PHE A 36 -22.98 -1.59 -4.48
N ILE A 37 -22.47 -0.44 -4.04
CA ILE A 37 -23.29 0.76 -3.81
C ILE A 37 -23.89 1.27 -5.12
N LEU A 38 -23.20 1.06 -6.25
CA LEU A 38 -23.66 1.55 -7.54
C LEU A 38 -24.80 0.65 -8.07
N PRO A 39 -25.82 1.23 -8.72
CA PRO A 39 -26.96 0.50 -9.27
C PRO A 39 -26.59 -0.22 -10.58
N ILE A 40 -25.58 -1.09 -10.53
CA ILE A 40 -25.08 -1.88 -11.66
C ILE A 40 -25.98 -3.12 -11.89
N THR A 41 -26.56 -3.66 -10.82
CA THR A 41 -27.55 -4.77 -10.87
C THR A 41 -28.85 -4.36 -10.20
N ALA A 42 -29.95 -5.04 -10.56
CA ALA A 42 -31.27 -4.77 -9.99
C ALA A 42 -31.32 -4.94 -8.46
N ASN A 43 -30.49 -5.83 -7.92
CA ASN A 43 -30.41 -6.20 -6.50
C ASN A 43 -29.13 -5.69 -5.80
N HIS A 44 -28.57 -4.57 -6.27
CA HIS A 44 -27.32 -4.03 -5.75
C HIS A 44 -27.38 -3.70 -4.25
N VAL A 45 -28.53 -3.24 -3.75
CA VAL A 45 -28.73 -2.92 -2.33
C VAL A 45 -28.60 -4.16 -1.46
N GLU A 46 -29.28 -5.26 -1.81
CA GLU A 46 -29.23 -6.51 -1.05
C GLU A 46 -27.82 -7.13 -1.09
N ILE A 47 -27.12 -7.01 -2.22
CA ILE A 47 -25.73 -7.46 -2.34
C ILE A 47 -24.81 -6.63 -1.43
N PHE A 48 -24.98 -5.30 -1.41
CA PHE A 48 -24.20 -4.42 -0.56
C PHE A 48 -24.45 -4.71 0.92
N GLU A 49 -25.72 -4.88 1.34
CA GLU A 49 -26.07 -5.25 2.71
C GLU A 49 -25.43 -6.57 3.15
N ALA A 50 -25.48 -7.60 2.29
CA ALA A 50 -24.84 -8.88 2.55
C ALA A 50 -23.31 -8.74 2.67
N ALA A 51 -22.69 -7.92 1.82
CA ALA A 51 -21.26 -7.63 1.88
C ALA A 51 -20.88 -6.89 3.18
N VAL A 52 -21.66 -5.90 3.60
CA VAL A 52 -21.46 -5.18 4.88
C VAL A 52 -21.59 -6.13 6.07
N HIS A 53 -22.58 -7.03 6.06
CA HIS A 53 -22.72 -8.04 7.11
C HIS A 53 -21.49 -8.96 7.15
N PHE A 54 -20.99 -9.42 6.00
CA PHE A 54 -19.75 -10.20 5.92
C PHE A 54 -18.52 -9.42 6.43
N MET A 55 -18.42 -8.12 6.15
CA MET A 55 -17.34 -7.26 6.67
C MET A 55 -17.42 -7.07 8.18
N SER A 56 -18.59 -7.24 8.80
CA SER A 56 -18.78 -7.08 10.25
C SER A 56 -18.25 -8.27 11.09
N LEU A 57 -17.91 -9.39 10.44
CA LEU A 57 -17.43 -10.60 11.12
C LEU A 57 -16.14 -10.34 11.89
N THR A 58 -16.01 -10.96 13.07
CA THR A 58 -14.84 -10.80 13.95
C THR A 58 -13.51 -11.12 13.25
N ILE A 59 -13.50 -12.11 12.37
CA ILE A 59 -12.30 -12.46 11.59
C ILE A 59 -11.85 -11.31 10.68
N ILE A 60 -12.79 -10.57 10.09
CA ILE A 60 -12.48 -9.42 9.23
C ILE A 60 -11.93 -8.27 10.05
N LYS A 61 -12.45 -8.04 11.26
CA LYS A 61 -11.88 -7.06 12.20
C LYS A 61 -10.44 -7.37 12.60
N VAL A 62 -10.08 -8.65 12.73
CA VAL A 62 -8.68 -9.06 12.95
C VAL A 62 -7.85 -8.76 11.71
N LEU A 63 -8.36 -9.07 10.51
CA LEU A 63 -7.69 -8.76 9.25
C LEU A 63 -7.50 -7.25 9.04
N GLU A 64 -8.40 -6.40 9.54
CA GLU A 64 -8.25 -4.94 9.53
C GLU A 64 -7.04 -4.48 10.36
N VAL A 65 -6.83 -5.05 11.54
CA VAL A 65 -5.63 -4.75 12.36
C VAL A 65 -4.36 -5.24 11.65
N VAL A 66 -4.40 -6.43 11.04
CA VAL A 66 -3.29 -6.95 10.23
C VAL A 66 -3.04 -6.04 9.02
N LEU A 67 -4.09 -5.53 8.37
CA LEU A 67 -4.01 -4.61 7.26
C LEU A 67 -3.28 -3.33 7.65
N LEU A 68 -3.67 -2.72 8.78
CA LEU A 68 -3.01 -1.54 9.30
C LEU A 68 -1.53 -1.80 9.60
N GLY A 69 -1.21 -2.95 10.20
CA GLY A 69 0.18 -3.38 10.42
C GLY A 69 0.97 -3.52 9.12
N GLY A 70 0.40 -4.18 8.11
CA GLY A 70 1.00 -4.32 6.79
C GLY A 70 1.22 -2.99 6.08
N PHE A 71 0.27 -2.06 6.21
CA PHE A 71 0.36 -0.69 5.69
C PHE A 71 1.51 0.10 6.33
N ILE A 72 1.63 0.05 7.66
CA ILE A 72 2.73 0.71 8.39
C ILE A 72 4.08 0.12 7.97
N ILE A 73 4.20 -1.22 7.90
CA ILE A 73 5.43 -1.90 7.47
C ILE A 73 5.80 -1.46 6.04
N HIS A 74 4.84 -1.42 5.13
CA HIS A 74 5.04 -0.99 3.74
C HIS A 74 5.61 0.44 3.67
N ILE A 75 5.02 1.39 4.40
CA ILE A 75 5.51 2.78 4.43
C ILE A 75 6.92 2.87 5.01
N ILE A 76 7.17 2.24 6.16
CA ILE A 76 8.48 2.32 6.83
C ILE A 76 9.59 1.79 5.90
N TYR A 77 9.41 0.60 5.33
CA TYR A 77 10.41 0.03 4.41
C TYR A 77 10.53 0.84 3.11
N GLY A 78 9.41 1.35 2.58
CA GLY A 78 9.41 2.23 1.41
C GLY A 78 10.24 3.50 1.65
N LEU A 79 10.07 4.16 2.79
CA LEU A 79 10.84 5.34 3.18
C LEU A 79 12.32 5.01 3.40
N ILE A 80 12.63 3.90 4.09
CA ILE A 80 14.02 3.46 4.31
C ILE A 80 14.74 3.26 2.97
N VAL A 81 14.10 2.54 2.03
CA VAL A 81 14.68 2.29 0.70
C VAL A 81 14.83 3.60 -0.08
N GLN A 82 13.84 4.49 -0.01
CA GLN A 82 13.90 5.79 -0.68
C GLN A 82 15.07 6.65 -0.16
N VAL A 83 15.23 6.75 1.15
CA VAL A 83 16.33 7.51 1.77
C VAL A 83 17.68 6.87 1.43
N GLN A 84 17.79 5.54 1.47
CA GLN A 84 19.00 4.84 1.04
C GLN A 84 19.34 5.12 -0.44
N ASN A 85 18.35 5.15 -1.32
CA ASN A 85 18.55 5.46 -2.74
C ASN A 85 19.05 6.91 -2.94
N TRP A 86 18.53 7.87 -2.17
CA TRP A 86 19.00 9.25 -2.20
C TRP A 86 20.41 9.41 -1.65
N MET A 87 20.71 8.78 -0.51
CA MET A 87 22.06 8.82 0.10
C MET A 87 23.10 8.12 -0.77
N ALA A 88 22.74 7.07 -1.49
CA ALA A 88 23.64 6.39 -2.43
C ALA A 88 23.95 7.25 -3.67
N ARG A 89 23.18 8.32 -3.92
CA ARG A 89 23.31 9.18 -5.11
C ARG A 89 23.18 10.67 -4.75
N PRO A 90 24.15 11.23 -4.01
CA PRO A 90 24.12 12.64 -3.62
C PRO A 90 24.29 13.59 -4.82
N VAL A 91 24.99 13.15 -5.88
CA VAL A 91 25.13 13.88 -7.14
C VAL A 91 24.30 13.19 -8.21
N ARG A 92 23.38 13.92 -8.84
CA ARG A 92 22.56 13.40 -9.94
C ARG A 92 23.41 13.18 -11.19
N TYR A 93 23.11 12.13 -11.95
CA TYR A 93 23.79 11.87 -13.22
C TYR A 93 23.48 12.97 -14.23
N LYS A 94 24.50 13.40 -15.00
CA LYS A 94 24.34 14.35 -16.10
C LYS A 94 23.46 13.81 -17.24
N LYS A 95 23.36 12.49 -17.36
CA LYS A 95 22.51 11.77 -18.32
C LYS A 95 21.84 10.63 -17.57
N GLU A 96 20.55 10.40 -17.81
CA GLU A 96 19.89 9.20 -17.27
C GLU A 96 20.63 7.96 -17.77
N GLY A 97 21.08 7.10 -16.85
CA GLY A 97 21.70 5.82 -17.20
C GLY A 97 20.67 4.88 -17.83
N TYR A 98 21.12 3.88 -18.60
CA TYR A 98 20.31 2.82 -19.21
C TYR A 98 19.68 1.84 -18.19
N SER A 99 19.28 2.33 -17.03
CA SER A 99 18.64 1.54 -15.98
C SER A 99 17.20 1.24 -16.38
N HIS A 100 16.83 -0.04 -16.47
CA HIS A 100 15.46 -0.51 -16.69
C HIS A 100 14.55 -0.30 -15.46
N THR A 101 14.63 0.85 -14.81
CA THR A 101 13.75 1.18 -13.67
C THR A 101 12.36 1.49 -14.19
N SER A 102 11.34 0.78 -13.67
CA SER A 102 9.96 1.02 -14.09
C SER A 102 9.51 2.44 -13.71
N PHE A 103 8.60 3.00 -14.51
CA PHE A 103 8.00 4.31 -14.24
C PHE A 103 7.40 4.39 -12.83
N PHE A 104 6.65 3.36 -12.43
CA PHE A 104 6.04 3.29 -11.10
C PHE A 104 7.07 3.26 -9.96
N SER A 105 8.24 2.66 -10.17
CA SER A 105 9.33 2.68 -9.19
C SER A 105 9.97 4.08 -9.09
N LYS A 106 10.10 4.81 -10.20
CA LYS A 106 10.67 6.17 -10.22
C LYS A 106 9.83 7.18 -9.42
N TYR A 107 8.50 7.05 -9.47
CA TYR A 107 7.57 7.97 -8.81
C TYR A 107 6.96 7.44 -7.51
N MET A 108 7.44 6.30 -7.00
CA MET A 108 6.86 5.62 -5.83
C MET A 108 6.64 6.53 -4.62
N ILE A 109 7.60 7.39 -4.26
CA ILE A 109 7.44 8.30 -3.12
C ILE A 109 6.39 9.39 -3.38
N HIS A 110 6.25 9.84 -4.62
CA HIS A 110 5.30 10.89 -5.00
C HIS A 110 3.89 10.35 -4.97
N THR A 111 3.68 9.16 -5.56
CA THR A 111 2.39 8.47 -5.50
C THR A 111 2.03 8.07 -4.07
N GLY A 112 3.02 7.67 -3.27
CA GLY A 112 2.83 7.38 -1.84
C GLY A 112 2.33 8.60 -1.04
N ILE A 113 2.89 9.79 -1.28
CA ILE A 113 2.42 11.03 -0.61
C ILE A 113 0.97 11.35 -1.02
N ILE A 114 0.63 11.23 -2.30
CA ILE A 114 -0.74 11.45 -2.80
C ILE A 114 -1.71 10.48 -2.12
N ILE A 115 -1.36 9.19 -2.07
CA ILE A 115 -2.18 8.16 -1.41
C ILE A 115 -2.31 8.45 0.09
N PHE A 116 -1.25 8.90 0.76
CA PHE A 116 -1.31 9.23 2.19
C PHE A 116 -2.27 10.40 2.47
N ILE A 117 -2.23 11.45 1.65
CA ILE A 117 -3.18 12.57 1.75
C ILE A 117 -4.61 12.08 1.50
N PHE A 118 -4.81 11.27 0.46
CA PHE A 118 -6.10 10.63 0.19
C PHE A 118 -6.60 9.81 1.38
N LEU A 119 -5.73 9.02 2.02
CA LEU A 119 -6.08 8.17 3.16
C LEU A 119 -6.54 8.99 4.37
N VAL A 120 -5.89 10.13 4.65
CA VAL A 120 -6.32 11.03 5.73
C VAL A 120 -7.73 11.56 5.44
N MET A 121 -7.98 12.02 4.21
CA MET A 121 -9.33 12.46 3.83
C MET A 121 -10.34 11.31 3.89
N HIS A 122 -9.94 10.11 3.47
CA HIS A 122 -10.77 8.92 3.49
C HIS A 122 -11.28 8.61 4.90
N PHE A 123 -10.40 8.54 5.90
CA PHE A 123 -10.81 8.27 7.29
C PHE A 123 -11.63 9.39 7.97
N ILE A 124 -11.59 10.61 7.44
CA ILE A 124 -12.42 11.72 7.97
C ILE A 124 -13.84 11.62 7.44
N HIS A 125 -14.01 11.16 6.20
CA HIS A 125 -15.29 11.20 5.48
C HIS A 125 -16.04 9.86 5.45
N PHE A 126 -15.34 8.74 5.67
CA PHE A 126 -15.88 7.38 5.59
C PHE A 126 -15.43 6.59 6.83
#